data_AF-A0AAV8Z447-F1
#
_entry.id   AF-A0AAV8Z447-F1
#
_cell.length_a   1.000
_cell.length_b   1.000
_cell.length_c   1.000
_cell.angle_alpha   90.00
_cell.angle_beta   90.00
_cell.angle_gamma   90.00
#
_symmetry.space_group_name_H-M   'P 1'
#
loop_
_entity.id
_entity.type
_entity.pdbx_description
1 polymer ?
#
loop_
_entity_poly.entity_id
_entity_poly.type
_entity_poly.pdbx_seq_one_letter_code
_entity_poly.pdbx_strand_id
1 'polypeptide(L)' 'MWKYVAGSIIIGSAAYGLIKYFSGGVCYCTTRLDGLVVVVTGGNSGIGRALALELAQRGATIVLACRDIEKV' A
#
# COMPACT_ATOMS: atom_id res chain seq x y z
N MET A 1 9.68 -15.14 -37.37
CA MET A 1 9.11 -13.90 -36.81
C MET A 1 8.04 -14.19 -35.74
N TRP A 2 7.02 -15.01 -36.02
CA TRP A 2 5.94 -15.37 -35.08
C TRP A 2 6.40 -15.98 -33.74
N LYS A 3 7.46 -16.80 -33.74
CA LYS A 3 8.00 -17.43 -32.52
C LYS A 3 8.50 -16.42 -31.47
N TYR A 4 9.06 -15.29 -31.89
CA TYR A 4 9.56 -14.26 -30.99
C TYR A 4 8.40 -13.43 -30.40
N VAL A 5 7.34 -13.21 -31.18
CA VAL A 5 6.13 -12.51 -30.75
C VAL A 5 5.33 -13.35 -29.74
N ALA A 6 5.17 -14.65 -29.99
CA ALA A 6 4.50 -15.55 -29.05
C ALA A 6 5.28 -15.69 -27.73
N GLY A 7 6.62 -15.77 -27.80
CA GLY A 7 7.47 -15.84 -26.61
C GLY A 7 7.40 -14.60 -25.72
N SER A 8 7.36 -13.40 -26.30
CA SER A 8 7.29 -12.15 -25.53
C SER A 8 5.95 -11.97 -24.80
N ILE A 9 4.84 -12.42 -25.40
CA ILE A 9 3.52 -12.39 -24.76
C ILE A 9 3.49 -13.30 -23.53
N ILE A 10 4.00 -14.53 -23.64
CA ILE A 10 4.01 -15.50 -22.52
C ILE A 10 4.84 -14.94 -21.35
N ILE A 11 6.04 -14.40 -21.64
CA ILE A 11 6.90 -13.81 -20.61
C ILE A 11 6.21 -12.59 -19.98
N GLY A 12 5.59 -11.73 -20.77
CA GLY A 12 4.86 -10.56 -20.27
C GLY A 12 3.68 -10.94 -19.38
N SER A 13 2.87 -11.92 -19.79
CA SER A 13 1.73 -12.42 -18.99
C SER A 13 2.19 -13.10 -17.70
N ALA A 14 3.25 -13.89 -17.73
CA ALA A 14 3.82 -14.52 -16.54
C ALA A 14 4.38 -13.48 -15.56
N ALA A 15 5.12 -12.48 -16.06
CA ALA A 15 5.64 -11.38 -15.25
C ALA A 15 4.50 -10.55 -14.63
N TYR A 16 3.46 -10.24 -15.40
CA TYR A 16 2.27 -9.54 -14.90
C TYR A 16 1.57 -10.34 -13.78
N GLY A 17 1.39 -11.64 -13.98
CA GLY A 17 0.82 -12.54 -12.96
C GLY A 17 1.65 -12.58 -11.68
N LEU A 18 2.98 -12.63 -11.81
CA LEU A 18 3.90 -12.64 -10.68
C LEU A 18 3.85 -11.33 -9.90
N ILE A 19 3.86 -10.18 -10.58
CA ILE A 19 3.77 -8.86 -9.93
C ILE A 19 2.43 -8.73 -9.19
N LYS A 20 1.33 -9.14 -9.82
CA LYS A 20 0.01 -9.16 -9.18
C LYS A 20 -0.04 -10.05 -7.95
N TYR A 21 0.61 -11.21 -8.00
CA TYR A 21 0.68 -12.13 -6.86
C TYR A 21 1.37 -11.49 -5.64
N PHE A 22 2.47 -10.76 -5.86
CA PHE A 22 3.20 -10.09 -4.79
C PHE A 22 2.64 -8.72 -4.38
N SER A 23 1.71 -8.14 -5.13
CA SER A 23 1.17 -6.80 -4.84
C SER A 23 0.20 -6.75 -3.64
N GLY A 24 -0.19 -7.90 -3.09
CA GLY A 24 -1.07 -7.98 -1.93
C GLY A 24 -2.53 -7.57 -2.21
N GLY A 25 -3.35 -7.52 -1.15
CA GLY A 25 -4.74 -7.09 -1.22
C GLY A 25 -4.89 -5.57 -1.07
N VAL A 26 -5.93 -5.00 -1.69
CA VAL A 26 -6.26 -3.57 -1.58
C VAL A 26 -7.50 -3.42 -0.69
N CYS A 27 -7.45 -2.51 0.29
CA CYS A 27 -8.60 -2.13 1.10
C CYS A 27 -9.40 -1.03 0.38
N TYR A 28 -10.68 -1.27 0.13
CA TYR A 28 -11.59 -0.31 -0.54
C TYR A 28 -12.61 0.33 0.42
N CYS A 29 -12.62 -0.07 1.70
CA CYS A 29 -13.54 0.51 2.68
C CYS A 29 -13.34 2.02 2.73
N THR A 30 -14.39 2.84 2.74
CA THR A 30 -14.32 4.32 2.77
C THR A 30 -14.95 4.91 4.03
N THR A 31 -15.25 4.07 5.02
CA THR A 31 -15.92 4.46 6.27
C THR A 31 -15.16 5.58 6.99
N ARG A 32 -15.91 6.55 7.51
CA ARG A 32 -15.40 7.61 8.39
C ARG A 32 -14.92 7.02 9.72
N LEU A 33 -13.87 7.60 10.28
CA LEU A 33 -13.21 7.13 11.49
C LEU A 33 -13.20 8.22 12.59
N ASP A 34 -14.16 9.14 12.50
CA ASP A 34 -14.30 10.26 13.45
C ASP A 34 -14.40 9.75 14.89
N GLY A 35 -13.60 10.33 15.78
CA GLY A 35 -13.56 9.97 17.22
C GLY A 35 -12.78 8.70 17.55
N LEU A 36 -12.22 8.00 16.55
CA LEU A 36 -11.35 6.84 16.79
C LEU A 36 -9.88 7.25 16.87
N VAL A 37 -9.14 6.59 17.76
CA VAL A 37 -7.68 6.73 17.88
C VAL A 37 -7.01 5.50 17.29
N VAL A 38 -6.07 5.69 16.36
CA VAL A 38 -5.37 4.60 15.68
C VAL A 38 -3.86 4.74 15.88
N VAL A 39 -3.22 3.68 16.38
CA VAL A 39 -1.77 3.61 16.51
C VAL A 39 -1.18 2.98 15.25
N VAL A 40 -0.28 3.68 14.57
CA VAL A 40 0.41 3.19 13.37
C VAL A 40 1.89 3.01 13.68
N THR A 41 2.36 1.76 13.61
CA THR A 41 3.79 1.45 13.75
C THR A 41 4.52 1.60 12.42
N GLY A 42 5.70 2.21 12.41
CA GLY A 42 6.47 2.37 11.16
C GLY A 42 5.82 3.34 10.16
N GLY A 43 5.01 4.28 10.63
CA GLY A 43 4.32 5.27 9.82
C GLY A 43 5.18 6.44 9.27
N ASN A 44 6.50 6.39 9.44
CA ASN A 44 7.41 7.43 8.92
C ASN A 44 7.69 7.32 7.42
N SER A 45 7.45 6.17 6.79
CA SER A 45 7.72 5.99 5.35
C SER A 45 6.89 4.87 4.73
N GLY A 46 6.96 4.78 3.40
CA GLY A 46 6.36 3.72 2.61
C GLY A 46 4.86 3.54 2.88
N ILE A 47 4.45 2.28 3.01
CA ILE A 47 3.04 1.89 3.18
C ILE A 47 2.48 2.42 4.51
N GLY A 48 3.27 2.43 5.59
CA GLY A 48 2.82 2.92 6.89
C GLY A 48 2.46 4.40 6.87
N ARG A 49 3.27 5.24 6.19
CA ARG A 49 2.99 6.67 6.02
C ARG A 49 1.74 6.91 5.19
N ALA A 50 1.60 6.20 4.08
CA ALA A 50 0.42 6.30 3.23
C ALA A 50 -0.84 5.92 4.01
N LEU A 51 -0.81 4.81 4.75
CA LEU A 51 -1.91 4.36 5.61
C LEU A 51 -2.26 5.40 6.68
N ALA A 52 -1.28 5.94 7.40
CA ALA A 52 -1.52 6.94 8.43
C ALA A 52 -2.22 8.19 7.88
N LEU A 53 -1.78 8.68 6.71
CA LEU A 53 -2.39 9.82 6.04
C LEU A 53 -3.85 9.54 5.64
N GLU A 54 -4.08 8.37 5.06
CA GLU A 54 -5.36 7.93 4.54
C GLU A 54 -6.39 7.77 5.68
N LEU A 55 -5.99 7.18 6.81
CA LEU A 55 -6.81 7.08 8.01
C LEU A 55 -7.07 8.45 8.67
N ALA A 56 -6.08 9.34 8.70
CA ALA A 56 -6.23 10.71 9.21
C ALA A 56 -7.24 11.52 8.38
N GLN A 57 -7.18 11.42 7.04
CA GLN A 57 -8.14 12.07 6.14
C GLN A 57 -9.59 11.61 6.39
N ARG A 58 -9.76 10.37 6.86
CA ARG A 58 -11.06 9.80 7.25
C ARG A 58 -11.54 10.23 8.64
N GLY A 59 -10.78 11.03 9.37
CA GLY A 59 -11.17 11.60 10.67
C GLY A 59 -10.62 10.88 11.90
N ALA A 60 -9.77 9.86 11.72
CA ALA A 60 -9.10 9.22 12.85
C ALA A 60 -8.02 10.14 13.45
N THR A 61 -7.86 10.07 14.77
CA THR A 61 -6.68 10.60 15.46
C THR A 61 -5.55 9.58 15.36
N ILE A 62 -4.43 9.96 14.74
CA ILE A 62 -3.31 9.04 14.50
C ILE A 62 -2.21 9.23 15.54
N VAL A 63 -1.76 8.13 16.13
CA VAL A 63 -0.57 8.06 16.98
C VAL A 63 0.51 7.29 16.22
N LEU A 64 1.60 7.97 15.85
CA LEU A 64 2.72 7.35 15.14
C LEU A 64 3.69 6.73 16.15
N ALA A 65 3.83 5.41 16.10
CA ALA A 65 4.78 4.65 16.90
C ALA A 65 6.01 4.29 16.04
N CYS A 66 7.00 5.18 16.03
CA CYS A 66 8.21 5.05 15.22
C CYS A 66 9.46 5.31 16.05
N ARG A 67 10.62 4.86 15.53
CA ARG A 67 11.92 4.99 16.22
C ARG A 67 12.49 6.41 16.13
N ASP A 68 12.20 7.12 15.05
CA ASP A 68 12.72 8.44 14.73
C ASP A 68 11.54 9.42 14.69
N ILE A 69 11.64 10.53 15.41
CA ILE A 69 10.55 11.51 15.54
C ILE A 69 10.71 12.63 14.50
N GLU A 70 11.93 12.87 14.01
CA GLU A 70 12.21 13.96 13.07
C GLU A 70 11.93 13.56 11.62
N LYS A 71 11.91 12.26 11.35
CA LYS A 71 11.69 11.72 10.00
C LYS A 71 10.22 11.48 9.72
N VAL A 72 9.53 12.42 9.05
CA VAL A 72 8.11 12.29 8.65
C VAL A 72 7.90 12.30 7.14
#